data_AF-D0N0Z3-F1
#
_entry.id   AF-D0N0Z3-F1
#
_cell.length_a   1.000
_cell.length_b   1.000
_cell.length_c   1.000
_cell.angle_alpha   90.00
_cell.angle_beta   90.00
_cell.angle_gamma   90.00
#
_symmetry.space_group_name_H-M   'P 1'
#
loop_
_entity.id
_entity.type
_entity.pdbx_description
1 polymer ?
#
loop_
_entity_poly.entity_id
_entity_poly.type
_entity_poly.pdbx_seq_one_letter_code
_entity_poly.pdbx_strand_id
1 'polypeptide(L)'
;MLLMVMAWVDNKGFDVFVVAITGMTSSIWFSCIVPVVIHVMGEDVDIGIYVGALNSANCFGQLLNYAIGAAIVNTSLGYKLPVFLGGVMSTLGFLVSAILLKIKMYSL
;
A
#
# COMPACT_ATOMS: atom_id res chain seq x y z
N MET A 1 3.89 -0.79 9.00
CA MET A 1 4.63 -1.00 10.27
C MET A 1 6.01 -0.35 10.29
N LEU A 2 6.95 -0.68 9.39
CA LEU A 2 8.30 -0.06 9.38
C LEU A 2 8.27 1.47 9.19
N LEU A 3 7.34 1.99 8.37
CA LEU A 3 7.13 3.43 8.19
C LEU A 3 6.72 4.17 9.49
N MET A 4 5.98 3.50 10.39
CA MET A 4 5.63 4.11 11.68
C MET A 4 6.87 4.30 12.55
N VAL A 5 7.81 3.36 12.49
CA VAL A 5 9.09 3.42 13.21
C VAL A 5 10.01 4.46 12.58
N MET A 6 10.03 4.54 11.24
CA MET A 6 10.81 5.53 10.48
C MET A 6 10.48 6.97 10.86
N ALA A 7 9.22 7.27 11.21
CA ALA A 7 8.82 8.60 11.66
C ALA A 7 9.54 9.08 12.93
N TRP A 8 10.07 8.17 13.75
CA TRP A 8 10.67 8.47 15.06
C TRP A 8 12.16 8.14 15.15
N VAL A 9 12.72 7.46 14.15
CA VAL A 9 14.14 7.08 14.10
C VAL A 9 14.90 8.09 13.24
N ASP A 10 15.77 8.88 13.86
CA ASP A 10 16.67 9.80 13.15
C ASP A 10 17.95 9.07 12.68
N ASN A 11 17.80 8.12 11.75
CA ASN A 11 18.91 7.38 11.16
C ASN A 11 18.76 7.22 9.64
N LYS A 12 19.66 7.88 8.89
CA LYS A 12 19.65 7.87 7.41
C LYS A 12 19.76 6.46 6.80
N GLY A 13 20.52 5.57 7.44
CA GLY A 13 20.65 4.18 6.97
C GLY A 13 19.35 3.40 7.14
N PHE A 14 18.63 3.64 8.25
CA PHE A 14 17.33 3.05 8.48
C PHE A 14 16.29 3.56 7.47
N ASP A 15 16.29 4.85 7.15
CA ASP A 15 15.40 5.44 6.15
C ASP A 15 15.57 4.79 4.77
N VAL A 16 16.81 4.66 4.31
CA VAL A 16 17.14 4.03 3.02
C VAL A 16 16.70 2.56 3.01
N PHE A 17 16.93 1.83 4.10
CA PHE A 17 16.50 0.45 4.24
C PHE A 17 14.97 0.30 4.15
N VAL A 18 14.23 1.15 4.87
CA VAL A 18 12.76 1.13 4.86
C VAL A 18 12.21 1.45 3.47
N VAL A 19 12.78 2.45 2.80
CA VAL A 19 12.39 2.81 1.42
C VAL A 19 12.69 1.66 0.46
N ALA A 20 13.85 1.01 0.56
CA ALA A 20 14.23 -0.11 -0.30
C ALA A 20 13.26 -1.30 -0.16
N ILE A 21 12.94 -1.72 1.07
CA ILE A 21 12.01 -2.82 1.31
C ILE A 21 10.59 -2.47 0.86
N THR A 22 10.14 -1.25 1.14
CA THR A 22 8.80 -0.80 0.77
C THR A 22 8.67 -0.71 -0.76
N GLY A 23 9.73 -0.28 -1.45
CA GLY A 23 9.82 -0.25 -2.90
C GLY A 23 9.69 -1.64 -3.51
N MET A 24 10.50 -2.61 -3.03
CA MET A 24 10.42 -4.00 -3.50
C MET A 24 9.02 -4.59 -3.32
N THR A 25 8.42 -4.39 -2.14
CA THR A 25 7.07 -4.89 -1.83
C THR A 25 6.02 -4.29 -2.78
N SER A 26 6.11 -2.98 -3.03
CA SER A 26 5.22 -2.28 -3.95
C SER A 26 5.34 -2.82 -5.38
N SER A 27 6.56 -3.07 -5.85
CA SER A 27 6.81 -3.65 -7.17
C SER A 27 6.19 -5.04 -7.30
N ILE A 28 6.38 -5.91 -6.31
CA ILE A 28 5.77 -7.25 -6.29
C ILE A 28 4.25 -7.15 -6.33
N TRP A 29 3.66 -6.26 -5.52
CA TRP A 29 2.22 -6.04 -5.51
C TRP A 29 1.68 -5.65 -6.90
N PHE A 30 2.30 -4.68 -7.56
CA PHE A 30 1.89 -4.27 -8.90
C PHE A 30 2.04 -5.38 -9.95
N SER A 31 3.08 -6.20 -9.85
CA SER A 31 3.28 -7.33 -10.78
C SER A 31 2.28 -8.47 -10.54
N CYS A 32 1.89 -8.72 -9.29
CA CYS A 32 1.03 -9.84 -8.93
C CYS A 32 -0.47 -9.53 -8.98
N ILE A 33 -0.86 -8.25 -9.11
CA ILE A 33 -2.27 -7.85 -8.99
C ILE A 33 -3.17 -8.49 -10.07
N VAL A 34 -2.72 -8.49 -11.33
CA VAL A 34 -3.49 -9.06 -12.45
C VAL A 34 -3.58 -10.59 -12.35
N PRO A 35 -2.46 -11.34 -12.15
CA PRO A 35 -2.53 -12.79 -11.91
C PRO A 35 -3.45 -13.18 -10.76
N VAL A 36 -3.44 -12.44 -9.64
CA VAL A 36 -4.32 -12.70 -8.50
C VAL A 36 -5.78 -12.50 -8.87
N VAL A 37 -6.12 -11.45 -9.63
CA VAL A 37 -7.49 -11.24 -10.11
C VAL A 37 -7.95 -12.40 -11.00
N ILE A 38 -7.13 -12.84 -11.95
CA ILE A 38 -7.44 -13.98 -12.83
C ILE A 38 -7.65 -15.25 -11.99
N HIS A 39 -6.75 -15.53 -11.05
CA HIS A 39 -6.84 -16.69 -10.16
C HIS A 39 -8.11 -16.72 -9.31
N VAL A 40 -8.57 -15.55 -8.84
CA VAL A 40 -9.75 -15.46 -7.95
C VAL A 40 -11.06 -15.42 -8.73
N MET A 41 -11.10 -14.75 -9.88
CA MET A 41 -12.34 -14.49 -10.62
C MET A 41 -12.59 -15.47 -11.78
N GLY A 42 -11.58 -16.23 -12.21
CA GLY A 42 -11.65 -17.15 -13.34
C GLY A 42 -11.25 -16.51 -14.68
N GLU A 43 -10.99 -17.36 -15.68
CA GLU A 43 -10.45 -16.95 -16.99
C GLU A 43 -11.45 -16.20 -17.88
N ASP A 44 -12.75 -16.41 -17.67
CA ASP A 44 -13.83 -15.84 -18.49
C ASP A 44 -14.31 -14.44 -18.04
N VAL A 45 -13.62 -13.83 -17.06
CA VAL A 45 -14.03 -12.51 -16.52
C VAL A 45 -13.44 -11.37 -17.33
N ASP A 46 -14.18 -10.25 -17.43
CA ASP A 46 -13.64 -9.01 -18.00
C ASP A 46 -12.62 -8.38 -17.03
N ILE A 47 -11.36 -8.79 -17.19
CA ILE A 47 -10.21 -8.34 -16.38
C ILE A 47 -10.11 -6.81 -16.38
N GLY A 48 -10.52 -6.14 -17.46
CA GLY A 48 -10.47 -4.70 -17.61
C GLY A 48 -11.27 -3.96 -16.54
N ILE A 49 -12.44 -4.48 -16.14
CA ILE A 49 -13.30 -3.86 -15.13
C ILE A 49 -12.64 -3.94 -13.73
N TYR A 50 -12.07 -5.09 -13.38
CA TYR A 50 -11.41 -5.29 -12.08
C TYR A 50 -10.10 -4.51 -11.97
N VAL A 51 -9.26 -4.56 -13.01
CA VAL A 51 -8.01 -3.78 -13.06
C VAL A 51 -8.33 -2.29 -13.09
N GLY A 52 -9.39 -1.87 -13.78
CA GLY A 52 -9.91 -0.51 -13.75
C GLY A 52 -10.30 -0.05 -12.34
N ALA A 53 -11.10 -0.85 -11.63
CA ALA A 53 -11.50 -0.56 -10.26
C ALA A 53 -10.30 -0.48 -9.29
N LEU A 54 -9.32 -1.40 -9.43
CA LEU A 54 -8.08 -1.38 -8.66
C LEU A 54 -7.26 -0.12 -8.93
N ASN A 55 -7.14 0.30 -10.19
CA ASN A 55 -6.45 1.54 -10.54
C ASN A 55 -7.20 2.77 -9.98
N SER A 56 -8.53 2.80 -10.06
CA SER A 56 -9.33 3.87 -9.46
C SER A 56 -9.13 3.97 -7.94
N ALA A 57 -9.11 2.83 -7.23
CA ALA A 57 -8.81 2.79 -5.80
C ALA A 57 -7.39 3.30 -5.50
N ASN A 58 -6.40 2.94 -6.31
CA ASN A 58 -5.03 3.42 -6.17
C ASN A 58 -4.93 4.95 -6.39
N CYS A 59 -5.53 5.48 -7.45
CA CYS A 59 -5.57 6.92 -7.70
C CYS A 59 -6.30 7.69 -6.59
N PHE A 60 -7.41 7.16 -6.09
CA PHE A 60 -8.12 7.74 -4.96
C PHE A 60 -7.26 7.75 -3.69
N GLY A 61 -6.55 6.66 -3.40
CA GLY A 61 -5.60 6.59 -2.30
C GLY A 61 -4.47 7.63 -2.43
N GLN A 62 -3.93 7.84 -3.65
CA GLN A 62 -2.93 8.87 -3.91
C GLN A 62 -3.48 10.29 -3.72
N LEU A 63 -4.70 10.55 -4.18
CA LEU A 63 -5.38 11.83 -3.97
C LEU A 63 -5.56 12.10 -2.47
N LEU A 64 -6.02 11.11 -1.72
CA LEU A 64 -6.20 11.22 -0.28
C LEU A 64 -4.87 11.44 0.45
N ASN A 65 -3.82 10.70 0.05
CA ASN A 65 -2.47 10.87 0.60
C ASN A 65 -1.93 12.28 0.35
N TYR A 66 -2.14 12.84 -0.84
CA TYR A 66 -1.76 14.22 -1.15
C TYR A 66 -2.54 15.24 -0.33
N ALA A 67 -3.88 15.12 -0.29
CA ALA A 67 -4.74 16.05 0.44
C ALA A 67 -4.43 16.07 1.95
N ILE A 68 -4.31 14.89 2.56
CA ILE A 68 -3.98 14.78 3.98
C ILE A 68 -2.54 15.20 4.24
N GLY A 69 -1.59 14.76 3.42
CA GLY A 69 -0.18 15.12 3.54
C GLY A 69 0.03 16.63 3.53
N ALA A 70 -0.59 17.35 2.59
CA ALA A 70 -0.53 18.81 2.52
C ALA A 70 -1.16 19.50 3.74
N ALA A 71 -2.25 18.94 4.28
CA ALA A 71 -2.93 19.51 5.45
C ALA A 71 -2.10 19.35 6.74
N ILE A 72 -1.44 18.21 6.92
CA ILE A 72 -0.80 17.87 8.21
C ILE A 72 0.70 18.18 8.25
N VAL A 73 1.37 18.33 7.10
CA VAL A 73 2.81 18.64 7.06
C VAL A 73 3.14 20.01 7.67
N ASN A 74 2.19 20.95 7.66
CA ASN A 74 2.37 22.29 8.22
C ASN A 74 2.15 22.35 9.75
N THR A 75 1.88 21.21 10.40
CA THR A 75 1.73 21.14 11.86
C THR A 75 3.10 21.10 12.57
N SER A 76 3.09 21.23 13.90
CA SER A 76 4.32 21.22 14.74
C SER A 76 5.16 19.94 14.62
N LEU A 77 4.58 18.83 14.13
CA LEU A 77 5.26 17.55 13.93
C LEU A 77 5.87 17.40 12.53
N GLY A 78 5.62 18.34 11.62
CA GLY A 78 6.24 18.40 10.30
C GLY A 78 6.06 17.12 9.47
N TYR A 79 7.12 16.72 8.77
CA TYR A 79 7.15 15.51 7.93
C TYR A 79 7.04 14.18 8.69
N LYS A 80 7.23 14.17 10.01
CA LYS A 80 7.07 12.94 10.82
C LYS A 80 5.62 12.45 10.83
N LEU A 81 4.65 13.38 10.81
CA LEU A 81 3.22 13.04 10.88
C LEU A 81 2.68 12.36 9.62
N PRO A 82 2.93 12.86 8.39
CA PRO A 82 2.57 12.16 7.17
C PRO A 82 3.17 10.74 7.08
N VAL A 83 4.46 10.58 7.44
CA VAL A 83 5.15 9.28 7.38
C VAL A 83 4.53 8.30 8.38
N PHE A 84 4.26 8.76 9.60
CA PHE A 84 3.59 7.94 10.61
C PHE A 84 2.19 7.51 10.16
N LEU A 85 1.38 8.44 9.66
CA LEU A 85 0.02 8.16 9.20
C LEU A 85 0.01 7.21 8.01
N GLY A 86 0.93 7.37 7.05
CA GLY A 86 1.13 6.42 5.97
C GLY A 86 1.42 5.02 6.52
N GLY A 87 2.26 4.92 7.55
CA GLY A 87 2.53 3.67 8.25
C GLY A 87 1.31 3.04 8.94
N VAL A 88 0.40 3.84 9.51
CA VAL A 88 -0.87 3.38 10.08
C VAL A 88 -1.78 2.86 8.97
N MET A 89 -1.97 3.62 7.88
CA MET A 89 -2.80 3.22 6.74
C MET A 89 -2.31 1.92 6.10
N SER A 90 -0.99 1.75 5.89
CA SER A 90 -0.43 0.50 5.38
C SER A 90 -0.68 -0.69 6.34
N THR A 91 -0.70 -0.43 7.65
CA THR A 91 -0.97 -1.48 8.65
C THR A 91 -2.44 -1.90 8.63
N LEU A 92 -3.36 -0.94 8.53
CA LEU A 92 -4.78 -1.23 8.33
C LEU A 92 -5.00 -1.99 7.02
N GLY A 93 -4.38 -1.57 5.92
CA GLY A 93 -4.42 -2.28 4.64
C GLY A 93 -3.97 -3.73 4.78
N PHE A 94 -2.83 -3.97 5.45
CA PHE A 94 -2.34 -5.32 5.74
C PHE A 94 -3.34 -6.14 6.55
N LEU A 95 -3.92 -5.59 7.62
CA LEU A 95 -4.89 -6.30 8.46
C LEU A 95 -6.17 -6.65 7.69
N VAL A 96 -6.67 -5.70 6.89
CA VAL A 96 -7.84 -5.94 6.01
C VAL A 96 -7.53 -7.06 5.03
N SER A 97 -6.36 -7.02 4.37
CA SER A 97 -5.94 -8.09 3.48
C SER A 97 -5.79 -9.43 4.23
N ALA A 98 -5.12 -9.47 5.37
CA ALA A 98 -4.92 -10.72 6.13
C ALA A 98 -6.24 -11.39 6.55
N ILE A 99 -7.29 -10.62 6.81
CA ILE A 99 -8.58 -11.13 7.28
C ILE A 99 -9.54 -11.44 6.12
N LEU A 100 -9.62 -10.55 5.11
CA LEU A 100 -10.61 -10.62 4.03
C LEU A 100 -10.09 -11.28 2.75
N LEU A 101 -8.78 -11.19 2.48
CA LEU A 101 -8.17 -11.74 1.27
C LEU A 101 -7.91 -13.24 1.44
N LYS A 102 -8.97 -14.04 1.34
CA LYS A 102 -8.89 -15.51 1.37
C LYS A 102 -8.57 -16.06 -0.02
N ILE A 103 -7.30 -15.97 -0.43
CA ILE A 103 -6.83 -16.64 -1.64
C ILE A 103 -6.65 -18.12 -1.36
N LYS A 104 -7.43 -18.96 -2.04
CA LYS A 104 -7.26 -20.41 -2.04
C LYS A 104 -6.24 -20.79 -3.12
N MET A 105 -5.03 -21.16 -2.72
CA MET A 105 -3.99 -21.68 -3.62
C MET A 105 -4.09 -23.21 -3.78
N TYR A 106 -5.30 -23.75 -3.93
CA TYR A 106 -5.45 -25.20 -4.17
C TYR A 106 -5.23 -25.48 -5.64
N SER A 107 -3.98 -25.83 -6.01
CA SER A 107 -3.52 -26.33 -7.31
C SER A 107 -3.89 -25.49 -8.53
N LEU A 108 -2.88 -25.15 -9.34
CA LEU A 108 -3.08 -24.89 -10.76
C LEU A 108 -3.85 -26.05 -11.43
#